data_AF-A0A7W1JWA0-F1
#
_entry.id   AF-A0A7W1JWA0-F1
#
_cell.length_a   1.000
_cell.length_b   1.000
_cell.length_c   1.000
_cell.angle_alpha   90.00
_cell.angle_beta   90.00
_cell.angle_gamma   90.00
#
_symmetry.space_group_name_H-M   'P 1'
#
loop_
_entity.id
_entity.type
_entity.pdbx_description
1 polymer ?
#
loop_
_entity_poly.entity_id
_entity_poly.type
_entity_poly.pdbx_seq_one_letter_code
_entity_poly.pdbx_strand_id
1 'polypeptide(L)'
;MGKASDWLREERRKVLGDWVAFCLDCGAARRWFDDFEADVPEECAQCGGVMLRRCPSCSAPFSSIFAVDCESCGTQLRSAELFGTKIRRRS
;
A
#
# COMPACT_ATOMS: atom_id res chain seq x y z
N MET A 1 -22.13 -8.31 15.16
CA MET A 1 -20.99 -8.73 14.32
C MET A 1 -19.87 -7.72 14.56
N GLY A 2 -18.74 -8.05 15.20
CA GLY A 2 -17.73 -6.98 15.38
C GLY A 2 -16.71 -7.06 16.51
N LYS A 3 -16.24 -8.26 16.88
CA LYS A 3 -15.02 -8.34 17.73
C LYS A 3 -14.06 -9.40 17.21
N ALA A 4 -14.57 -10.60 16.92
CA ALA A 4 -13.74 -11.69 16.39
C ALA A 4 -13.14 -11.38 15.00
N SER A 5 -13.92 -10.75 14.11
CA SER A 5 -13.46 -10.37 12.77
C SER A 5 -12.47 -9.20 12.75
N ASP A 6 -12.53 -8.33 13.76
CA ASP A 6 -11.62 -7.19 13.90
C ASP A 6 -10.26 -7.67 14.45
N TRP A 7 -10.31 -8.45 15.53
CA TRP A 7 -9.13 -9.10 16.12
C TRP A 7 -8.39 -10.03 15.13
N LEU A 8 -9.11 -10.81 14.31
CA LEU A 8 -8.51 -11.63 13.26
C LEU A 8 -7.81 -10.80 12.16
N ARG A 9 -8.29 -9.58 11.89
CA ARG A 9 -7.63 -8.65 10.96
C ARG A 9 -6.38 -8.04 11.59
N GLU A 10 -6.42 -7.71 12.88
CA GLU A 10 -5.28 -7.20 13.63
C GLU A 10 -4.16 -8.26 13.74
N GLU A 11 -4.49 -9.51 14.09
CA GLU A 11 -3.51 -10.60 14.15
C GLU A 11 -2.90 -10.96 12.79
N ARG A 12 -3.69 -10.92 11.71
CA ARG A 12 -3.12 -11.13 10.36
C ARG A 12 -2.16 -10.02 9.94
N ARG A 13 -2.33 -8.79 10.40
CA ARG A 13 -1.40 -7.68 10.11
C ARG A 13 -0.04 -7.91 10.75
N LYS A 14 -0.01 -8.46 11.97
CA LYS A 14 1.22 -8.89 12.66
C LYS A 14 2.00 -10.00 11.94
N VAL A 15 1.36 -10.76 11.05
CA VAL A 15 2.01 -11.89 10.33
C VAL A 15 2.28 -11.58 8.86
N LEU A 16 1.42 -10.79 8.21
CA LEU A 16 1.50 -10.55 6.77
C LEU A 16 2.11 -9.18 6.40
N GLY A 17 2.39 -8.31 7.37
CA GLY A 17 2.76 -6.90 7.17
C GLY A 17 1.55 -5.99 7.34
N ASP A 18 1.76 -4.91 8.10
CA ASP A 18 0.73 -3.94 8.49
C ASP A 18 0.29 -3.07 7.31
N TRP A 19 1.25 -2.76 6.45
CA TRP A 19 1.13 -1.74 5.41
C TRP A 19 1.67 -2.24 4.08
N VAL A 20 1.40 -1.48 3.03
CA VAL A 20 1.89 -1.75 1.68
C VAL A 20 2.72 -0.59 1.16
N ALA A 21 3.67 -0.93 0.28
CA ALA A 21 4.33 0.01 -0.61
C ALA A 21 4.13 -0.45 -2.05
N PHE A 22 4.00 0.47 -2.99
CA PHE A 22 3.81 0.15 -4.41
C PHE A 22 4.60 1.07 -5.33
N CYS A 23 5.06 0.53 -6.45
CA CYS A 23 5.73 1.28 -7.50
C CYS A 23 4.71 2.10 -8.29
N LEU A 24 5.04 3.36 -8.54
CA LEU A 24 4.20 4.27 -9.33
C LEU A 24 4.18 3.94 -10.82
N ASP A 25 5.23 3.27 -11.32
CA ASP A 25 5.39 3.01 -12.76
C ASP A 25 4.89 1.62 -13.16
N CYS A 26 5.32 0.57 -12.45
CA CYS A 26 5.02 -0.83 -12.83
C CYS A 26 4.01 -1.52 -11.90
N GLY A 27 3.60 -0.88 -10.80
CA GLY A 27 2.65 -1.43 -9.84
C GLY A 27 3.16 -2.57 -8.97
N ALA A 28 4.46 -2.93 -9.06
CA ALA A 28 5.10 -3.84 -8.11
C ALA A 28 4.77 -3.43 -6.68
N ALA A 29 4.37 -4.37 -5.84
CA ALA A 29 3.96 -4.08 -4.48
C ALA A 29 4.61 -5.03 -3.48
N ARG A 30 4.88 -4.51 -2.28
CA ARG A 30 5.35 -5.30 -1.14
C ARG A 30 4.63 -4.88 0.12
N ARG A 31 4.58 -5.80 1.07
CA ARG A 31 4.13 -5.51 2.44
C ARG A 31 5.31 -5.18 3.32
N TRP A 32 5.06 -4.41 4.37
CA TRP A 32 6.04 -4.03 5.37
C TRP A 32 5.37 -3.85 6.74
N PHE A 33 6.17 -3.96 7.79
CA PHE A 33 5.77 -3.77 9.18
C PHE A 33 6.22 -2.40 9.66
N ASP A 34 5.46 -1.76 10.55
CA ASP A 34 5.78 -0.40 11.03
C ASP A 34 7.22 -0.29 11.56
N ASP A 35 7.67 -1.29 12.34
CA ASP A 35 9.02 -1.38 12.90
C ASP A 35 10.14 -1.51 11.85
N PHE A 36 9.81 -1.92 10.62
CA PHE A 36 10.76 -2.20 9.53
C PHE A 36 10.56 -1.25 8.33
N GLU A 37 10.01 -0.05 8.56
CA GLU A 37 9.81 0.94 7.50
C GLU A 37 11.12 1.32 6.78
N ALA A 38 12.22 1.43 7.53
CA ALA A 38 13.53 1.80 7.01
C ALA A 38 14.07 0.79 5.97
N ASP A 39 13.58 -0.45 5.99
CA ASP A 39 13.99 -1.50 5.05
C ASP A 39 13.15 -1.50 3.76
N VAL A 40 12.16 -0.60 3.64
CA VAL A 40 11.37 -0.44 2.42
C VAL A 40 12.17 0.38 1.41
N PRO A 41 12.58 -0.19 0.26
CA PRO A 41 13.33 0.53 -0.75
C PRO A 41 12.55 1.72 -1.29
N GLU A 42 13.25 2.81 -1.59
CA GLU A 42 12.67 3.98 -2.25
C GLU A 42 12.54 3.76 -3.77
N GLU A 43 13.31 2.82 -4.31
CA GLU A 43 13.31 2.44 -5.73
C GLU A 43 12.82 1.00 -5.93
N CYS A 44 12.08 0.79 -7.02
CA CYS A 44 11.51 -0.49 -7.38
C CYS A 44 12.58 -1.40 -7.98
N ALA A 45 12.83 -2.55 -7.37
CA ALA A 45 13.79 -3.53 -7.87
C ALA A 45 13.44 -4.12 -9.25
N GLN A 46 12.19 -3.97 -9.73
CA GLN A 46 11.76 -4.49 -11.04
C GLN A 46 11.97 -3.49 -12.19
N CYS A 47 11.85 -2.18 -11.95
CA CYS A 47 11.89 -1.18 -13.02
C CYS A 47 12.66 0.11 -12.69
N GLY A 48 13.22 0.26 -11.49
CA GLY A 48 13.89 1.48 -11.02
C GLY A 48 12.93 2.63 -10.65
N GLY A 49 11.61 2.43 -10.78
CA GLY A 49 10.61 3.45 -10.46
C GLY A 49 10.45 3.74 -8.97
N VAL A 50 9.81 4.85 -8.62
CA VAL A 50 9.61 5.25 -7.21
C VAL A 50 8.66 4.26 -6.50
N MET A 51 9.09 3.76 -5.34
CA MET A 51 8.29 2.96 -4.41
C MET A 51 7.64 3.87 -3.36
N LEU A 52 6.33 4.08 -3.47
CA LEU A 52 5.58 4.88 -2.53
C LEU A 52 5.12 4.03 -1.33
N ARG A 53 5.60 4.37 -0.12
CA ARG A 53 5.25 3.69 1.15
C ARG A 53 4.36 4.51 2.08
N ARG A 54 4.41 5.84 1.97
CA ARG A 54 3.58 6.78 2.72
C ARG A 54 3.01 7.84 1.78
N CYS A 55 1.86 8.40 2.15
CA CYS A 55 1.29 9.52 1.43
C CYS A 55 2.22 10.73 1.48
N PRO A 56 2.56 11.36 0.34
CA PRO A 56 3.42 12.55 0.34
C PRO A 56 2.75 13.78 0.97
N SER A 57 1.42 13.77 1.12
CA SER A 57 0.65 14.89 1.69
C SER A 57 0.49 14.79 3.21
N CYS A 58 0.12 13.61 3.73
CA CYS A 58 -0.19 13.43 5.16
C CYS A 58 0.67 12.38 5.88
N SER A 59 1.64 11.76 5.20
CA SER A 59 2.49 10.68 5.73
C SER A 59 1.75 9.42 6.22
N ALA A 60 0.45 9.28 5.94
CA ALA A 60 -0.28 8.06 6.28
C ALA A 60 0.22 6.87 5.46
N PRO A 61 0.38 5.67 6.08
CA PRO A 61 0.67 4.45 5.35
C PRO A 61 -0.57 3.91 4.64
N PHE A 62 -0.36 2.97 3.71
CA PHE A 62 -1.44 2.41 2.89
C PHE A 62 -1.82 1.00 3.37
N SER A 63 -3.12 0.74 3.52
CA SER A 63 -3.61 -0.59 3.93
C SER A 63 -3.86 -1.55 2.75
N SER A 64 -3.78 -1.04 1.52
CA SER A 64 -4.20 -1.76 0.32
C SER A 64 -3.27 -1.49 -0.87
N ILE A 65 -2.82 -2.57 -1.53
CA ILE A 65 -2.04 -2.47 -2.79
C ILE A 65 -2.85 -1.86 -3.94
N PHE A 66 -4.16 -1.70 -3.78
CA PHE A 66 -5.05 -1.07 -4.75
C PHE A 66 -5.33 0.40 -4.43
N ALA A 67 -4.66 0.98 -3.44
CA ALA A 67 -4.83 2.41 -3.13
C ALA A 67 -4.49 3.25 -4.37
N VAL A 68 -5.42 4.11 -4.75
CA VAL A 68 -5.29 5.09 -5.85
C VAL A 68 -5.34 6.49 -5.26
N ASP A 69 -6.22 6.69 -4.27
CA ASP A 69 -6.28 7.86 -3.41
C ASP A 69 -5.84 7.47 -1.98
N CYS A 70 -5.31 8.45 -1.23
CA CYS A 70 -4.96 8.26 0.16
C CYS A 70 -6.20 7.98 1.01
N GLU A 71 -6.21 6.84 1.71
CA GLU A 71 -7.31 6.42 2.58
C GLU A 71 -7.53 7.38 3.78
N SER A 72 -6.53 8.23 4.10
CA SER A 72 -6.58 9.19 5.21
C SER A 72 -6.95 10.60 4.76
N CYS A 73 -6.31 11.15 3.72
CA CYS A 73 -6.48 12.55 3.30
C CYS A 73 -7.13 12.74 1.93
N GLY A 74 -7.40 11.67 1.18
CA GLY A 74 -8.02 11.73 -0.14
C GLY A 74 -7.13 12.26 -1.27
N THR A 75 -5.86 12.60 -1.01
CA THR A 75 -4.92 13.02 -2.07
C THR A 75 -4.68 11.86 -3.04
N GLN A 76 -4.69 12.13 -4.34
CA GLN A 76 -4.39 11.15 -5.37
C GLN A 76 -2.92 10.68 -5.26
N LEU A 77 -2.72 9.37 -5.15
CA LEU A 77 -1.41 8.73 -5.00
C LEU A 77 -0.83 8.30 -6.34
N ARG A 78 -1.68 7.82 -7.26
CA ARG A 78 -1.30 7.36 -8.60
C ARG A 78 -2.51 7.32 -9.55
N SER A 79 -2.25 7.00 -10.81
CA SER A 79 -3.31 6.70 -11.79
C SER A 79 -4.17 5.51 -11.32
N ALA A 80 -5.48 5.57 -11.59
CA ALA A 80 -6.40 4.46 -11.38
C ALA A 80 -6.22 3.34 -12.41
N GLU A 81 -5.39 3.55 -13.43
CA GLU A 81 -5.09 2.61 -14.49
C GLU A 81 -3.59 2.33 -14.55
N LEU A 82 -3.25 1.06 -14.72
CA LEU A 82 -1.90 0.57 -14.87
C LEU A 82 -1.86 -0.37 -16.08
N PHE A 83 -1.01 -0.07 -17.06
CA PHE A 83 -0.91 -0.80 -18.33
C PHE A 83 -2.29 -1.02 -19.02
N GLY A 84 -3.14 0.01 -19.01
CA GLY A 84 -4.47 -0.03 -19.62
C GLY A 84 -5.52 -0.83 -18.83
N THR A 85 -5.19 -1.31 -17.62
CA THR A 85 -6.12 -2.02 -16.75
C THR A 85 -6.42 -1.22 -15.49
N LYS A 86 -7.71 -1.14 -15.11
CA LYS A 86 -8.12 -0.47 -13.87
C LYS A 86 -7.61 -1.21 -12.64
N ILE A 87 -6.96 -0.47 -11.74
CA ILE A 87 -6.60 -0.92 -10.39
C ILE A 87 -7.89 -1.03 -9.59
N ARG A 88 -8.38 -2.26 -9.38
CA ARG A 88 -9.60 -2.52 -8.61
C ARG A 88 -9.41 -3.63 -7.60
N ARG A 89 -9.97 -3.43 -6.41
CA ARG A 89 -10.22 -4.50 -5.46
C ARG A 89 -11.42 -5.29 -5.98
N ARG A 90 -11.29 -6.61 -6.16
CA ARG A 90 -12.44 -7.46 -6.49
C ARG A 90 -13.37 -7.49 -5.27
N SER A 91 -14.60 -7.02 -5.44
CA SER A 91 -15.67 -7.02 -4.42
C SER A 91 -16.14 -8.42 -4.08
#